data_AF-A0A5C7J7Y6-F1
#
_entry.id   AF-A0A5C7J7Y6-F1
#
_cell.length_a   1.000
_cell.length_b   1.000
_cell.length_c   1.000
_cell.angle_alpha   90.00
_cell.angle_beta   90.00
_cell.angle_gamma   90.00
#
_symmetry.space_group_name_H-M   'P 1'
#
loop_
_entity.id
_entity.type
_entity.pdbx_description
1 polymer ?
#
loop_
_entity_poly.entity_id
_entity_poly.type
_entity_poly.pdbx_seq_one_letter_code
_entity_poly.pdbx_strand_id
1 'polypeptide(L)'
;LAPGEVDAIEVTFMDASRMHVIGSTAALVPFVEKNRIDRNLTGANMQRQAVPLVKTTSPIVGTGVEGDIARNTSQLIVAEADGEVIRADGDAIEVKYGPKDVRTYELVHFQQSNDDRSINQRTVVARGDKVKKGDVLIEGASIADGELALGRDLLVAFMPWSGFNMDDGIVLSDRLVRDDELTSVNIKDYMVEVRETKLGPEIVTRDIPNVSEESLRHLDDNGIVRVGAEVKAGDVLVGKITPKGEQELSSEERLLRAIFGEKAKDVRDTSQRMGLSNAGKVVGVKIFSREHGHELKAGVLMQIQIFVAQLRKVSVGDKLAGRHGNKGIVARILPEADMPFMEDGTPVDIILNPLGVPSRMNLGQLFETHLGMAARTLGYKVATPPFNGVSNDTIVEQLKKAGLPEDGKVQLFDGRTGEAFKETTTVGSMYMIKLHHMVADKIHARSIGPYTMVTQQPLGGKAQNGGQRFGEMEVWALEAYGAASTLQEMLTIKSDDVYGRAKAYEAIIKNEPITGPKIPESFNVLVKELQGLGLRVDLVDESEDAIVDAEQVLVGDVAEIAAVPAVDGDATEGAVGDEADELGEIDLGDGMSIETADEFKDEIEKEEL
;
A
#
# COMPACT_ATOMS: atom_id res chain seq x y z
N LEU A 1 -37.03 -21.90 2.74
CA LEU A 1 -37.23 -23.36 2.77
C LEU A 1 -36.78 -23.86 4.14
N ALA A 2 -37.63 -24.55 4.88
CA ALA A 2 -37.21 -25.22 6.11
C ALA A 2 -36.61 -26.58 5.74
N PRO A 3 -35.54 -27.04 6.41
CA PRO A 3 -35.05 -28.41 6.22
C PRO A 3 -36.18 -29.40 6.57
N GLY A 4 -36.32 -30.44 5.76
CA GLY A 4 -37.32 -31.50 5.93
C GLY A 4 -36.70 -32.86 5.66
N GLU A 5 -37.21 -33.88 6.35
CA GLU A 5 -36.85 -35.28 6.12
C GLU A 5 -37.84 -35.87 5.12
N VAL A 6 -37.34 -36.65 4.16
CA VAL A 6 -38.14 -37.30 3.11
C VAL A 6 -37.64 -38.73 2.92
N ASP A 7 -38.51 -39.62 2.45
CA ASP A 7 -38.10 -40.98 2.11
C ASP A 7 -37.12 -40.95 0.92
N ALA A 8 -36.14 -41.87 0.92
CA ALA A 8 -35.12 -41.91 -0.13
C ALA A 8 -35.69 -42.07 -1.55
N ILE A 9 -36.92 -42.60 -1.68
CA ILE A 9 -37.63 -42.79 -2.95
C ILE A 9 -38.19 -41.46 -3.49
N GLU A 10 -38.44 -40.48 -2.61
CA GLU A 10 -38.95 -39.15 -2.98
C GLU A 10 -37.82 -38.20 -3.44
N VAL A 11 -36.56 -38.56 -3.17
CA VAL A 11 -35.39 -37.78 -3.57
C VAL A 11 -35.21 -37.83 -5.08
N THR A 12 -35.47 -36.70 -5.74
CA THR A 12 -35.40 -36.58 -7.21
C THR A 12 -34.04 -36.06 -7.70
N PHE A 13 -33.36 -35.27 -6.86
CA PHE A 13 -32.07 -34.66 -7.16
C PHE A 13 -31.16 -34.74 -5.94
N MET A 14 -29.85 -34.71 -6.19
CA MET A 14 -28.81 -34.65 -5.17
C MET A 14 -27.80 -33.57 -5.57
N ASP A 15 -27.20 -32.93 -4.57
CA ASP A 15 -26.14 -31.95 -4.79
C ASP A 15 -24.96 -32.59 -5.55
N ALA A 16 -24.47 -31.89 -6.58
CA ALA A 16 -23.38 -32.37 -7.43
C ALA A 16 -22.02 -32.39 -6.71
N SER A 17 -21.81 -31.43 -5.79
CA SER A 17 -20.59 -31.31 -4.99
C SER A 17 -20.92 -30.57 -3.71
N ARG A 18 -20.31 -30.96 -2.58
CA ARG A 18 -20.50 -30.25 -1.31
C ARG A 18 -19.94 -28.82 -1.32
N MET A 19 -19.06 -28.50 -2.28
CA MET A 19 -18.46 -27.16 -2.41
C MET A 19 -19.33 -26.20 -3.22
N HIS A 20 -20.37 -26.67 -3.92
CA HIS A 20 -21.15 -25.83 -4.84
C HIS A 20 -21.91 -24.67 -4.14
N VAL A 21 -22.07 -24.72 -2.81
CA VAL A 21 -22.77 -23.71 -2.00
C VAL A 21 -21.89 -22.51 -1.63
N ILE A 22 -20.57 -22.58 -1.84
CA ILE A 22 -19.62 -21.52 -1.48
C ILE A 22 -18.86 -21.02 -2.71
N GLY A 23 -18.51 -19.73 -2.70
CA GLY A 23 -17.67 -19.12 -3.73
C GLY A 23 -16.20 -19.59 -3.66
N SER A 24 -15.45 -19.39 -4.74
CA SER A 24 -14.05 -19.82 -4.89
C SER A 24 -13.15 -19.35 -3.74
N THR A 25 -13.27 -18.09 -3.31
CA THR A 25 -12.47 -17.54 -2.20
C THR A 25 -12.78 -18.17 -0.85
N ALA A 26 -14.04 -18.56 -0.61
CA ALA A 26 -14.43 -19.26 0.61
C ALA A 26 -14.02 -20.74 0.55
N ALA A 27 -13.99 -21.34 -0.64
CA ALA A 27 -13.53 -22.71 -0.86
C ALA A 27 -12.02 -22.90 -0.60
N LEU A 28 -11.23 -21.82 -0.62
CA LEU A 28 -9.81 -21.83 -0.25
C LEU A 28 -9.55 -21.88 1.26
N VAL A 29 -10.59 -21.77 2.09
CA VAL A 29 -10.46 -21.83 3.56
C VAL A 29 -10.54 -23.29 4.02
N PRO A 30 -9.46 -23.89 4.56
CA PRO A 30 -9.53 -25.24 5.09
C PRO A 30 -10.44 -25.28 6.32
N PHE A 31 -11.11 -26.41 6.57
CA PHE A 31 -12.03 -26.57 7.70
C PHE A 31 -13.06 -25.43 7.82
N VAL A 32 -13.57 -24.95 6.68
CA VAL A 32 -14.52 -23.82 6.63
C VAL A 32 -15.76 -24.08 7.49
N GLU A 33 -16.19 -25.34 7.60
CA GLU A 33 -17.32 -25.79 8.41
C GLU A 33 -17.08 -25.70 9.93
N LYS A 34 -15.83 -25.48 10.36
CA LYS A 34 -15.43 -25.33 11.77
C LYS A 34 -15.31 -23.88 12.21
N ASN A 35 -15.64 -22.93 11.33
CA ASN A 35 -15.58 -21.51 11.61
C ASN A 35 -16.99 -20.90 11.63
N ARG A 36 -17.16 -19.83 12.40
CA ARG A 36 -18.33 -18.97 12.32
C ARG A 36 -18.42 -18.30 10.94
N ILE A 37 -19.64 -18.14 10.43
CA ILE A 37 -19.88 -17.67 9.04
C ILE A 37 -19.28 -16.28 8.78
N ASP A 38 -19.45 -15.34 9.71
CA ASP A 38 -18.88 -13.99 9.60
C ASP A 38 -17.34 -14.00 9.57
N ARG A 39 -16.70 -14.97 10.24
CA ARG A 39 -15.24 -15.15 10.20
C ARG A 39 -14.78 -15.76 8.88
N ASN A 40 -15.54 -16.69 8.31
CA ASN A 40 -15.28 -17.17 6.95
C ASN A 40 -15.40 -16.06 5.92
N LEU A 41 -16.44 -15.22 5.99
CA LEU A 41 -16.59 -14.05 5.12
C LEU A 41 -15.37 -13.12 5.25
N THR A 42 -14.96 -12.87 6.49
CA THR A 42 -13.80 -12.05 6.82
C THR A 42 -12.50 -12.65 6.22
N GLY A 43 -12.26 -13.95 6.40
CA GLY A 43 -11.10 -14.66 5.84
C GLY A 43 -11.10 -14.69 4.32
N ALA A 44 -12.23 -14.92 3.68
CA ALA A 44 -12.39 -14.89 2.23
C ALA A 44 -12.08 -13.49 1.66
N ASN A 45 -12.49 -12.43 2.35
CA ASN A 45 -12.18 -11.05 1.98
C ASN A 45 -10.70 -10.71 2.17
N MET A 46 -10.06 -11.23 3.21
CA MET A 46 -8.63 -11.00 3.47
C MET A 46 -7.73 -11.64 2.41
N GLN A 47 -8.12 -12.77 1.85
CA GLN A 47 -7.37 -13.40 0.75
C GLN A 47 -7.29 -12.49 -0.49
N ARG A 48 -8.35 -11.74 -0.81
CA ARG A 48 -8.34 -10.74 -1.90
C ARG A 48 -7.41 -9.54 -1.63
N GLN A 49 -7.00 -9.36 -0.37
CA GLN A 49 -6.12 -8.28 0.08
C GLN A 49 -4.66 -8.72 0.17
N ALA A 50 -4.36 -9.98 -0.21
CA ALA A 50 -3.03 -10.54 -0.17
C ALA A 50 -2.08 -9.82 -1.12
N VAL A 51 -0.84 -9.60 -0.67
CA VAL A 51 0.21 -9.02 -1.51
C VAL A 51 1.10 -10.14 -2.05
N PRO A 52 1.43 -10.14 -3.35
CA PRO A 52 2.42 -11.07 -3.90
C PRO A 52 3.75 -10.95 -3.16
N LEU A 53 4.22 -12.07 -2.63
CA LEU A 53 5.50 -12.15 -1.93
C LEU A 53 6.62 -12.44 -2.93
N VAL A 54 7.84 -12.00 -2.62
CA VAL A 54 9.02 -12.32 -3.44
C VAL A 54 9.30 -13.83 -3.43
N LYS A 55 9.09 -14.47 -2.27
CA LYS A 55 9.23 -15.92 -2.08
C LYS A 55 7.86 -16.54 -1.78
N THR A 56 7.19 -17.02 -2.82
CA THR A 56 5.89 -17.69 -2.72
C THR A 56 6.02 -19.18 -2.40
N THR A 57 5.11 -19.68 -1.57
CA THR A 57 4.95 -21.10 -1.25
C THR A 57 3.47 -21.46 -1.22
N SER A 58 3.10 -22.58 -1.83
CA SER A 58 1.72 -23.07 -1.73
C SER A 58 1.45 -23.67 -0.34
N PRO A 59 0.21 -23.63 0.15
CA PRO A 59 -0.12 -24.02 1.52
C PRO A 59 0.13 -25.51 1.77
N ILE A 60 0.73 -25.86 2.91
CA ILE A 60 0.87 -27.26 3.35
C ILE A 60 -0.51 -27.90 3.56
N VAL A 61 -1.46 -27.15 4.12
CA VAL A 61 -2.85 -27.58 4.29
C VAL A 61 -3.73 -26.77 3.34
N GLY A 62 -4.00 -27.31 2.16
CA GLY A 62 -4.91 -26.74 1.17
C GLY A 62 -6.31 -27.32 1.24
N THR A 63 -7.17 -26.95 0.31
CA THR A 63 -8.50 -27.53 0.10
C THR A 63 -8.60 -28.40 -1.15
N GLY A 64 -7.60 -28.33 -2.03
CA GLY A 64 -7.52 -29.07 -3.29
C GLY A 64 -8.09 -28.29 -4.48
N VAL A 65 -8.54 -27.05 -4.27
CA VAL A 65 -9.06 -26.16 -5.34
C VAL A 65 -8.04 -25.11 -5.77
N GLU A 66 -6.89 -25.03 -5.08
CA GLU A 66 -5.82 -24.06 -5.34
C GLU A 66 -5.29 -24.15 -6.76
N GLY A 67 -5.06 -25.38 -7.26
CA GLY A 67 -4.56 -25.62 -8.62
C GLY A 67 -5.61 -25.28 -9.70
N ASP A 68 -6.88 -25.63 -9.46
CA ASP A 68 -7.96 -25.28 -10.40
C ASP A 68 -8.16 -23.77 -10.46
N ILE A 69 -8.12 -23.08 -9.31
CA ILE A 69 -8.21 -21.62 -9.26
C ILE A 69 -7.01 -21.01 -9.98
N ALA A 70 -5.79 -21.48 -9.70
CA ALA A 70 -4.58 -21.00 -10.37
C ALA A 70 -4.65 -21.13 -11.90
N ARG A 71 -5.12 -22.27 -12.42
CA ARG A 71 -5.30 -22.49 -13.88
C ARG A 71 -6.37 -21.60 -14.50
N ASN A 72 -7.39 -21.24 -13.73
CA ASN A 72 -8.41 -20.30 -14.16
C ASN A 72 -7.99 -18.83 -13.97
N THR A 73 -6.81 -18.59 -13.40
CA THR A 73 -6.17 -17.27 -13.43
C THR A 73 -5.27 -17.16 -14.65
N SER A 74 -5.20 -15.99 -15.27
CA SER A 74 -4.25 -15.70 -16.35
C SER A 74 -2.79 -15.59 -15.88
N GLN A 75 -2.45 -16.16 -14.71
CA GLN A 75 -1.09 -16.15 -14.15
C GLN A 75 -0.28 -17.39 -14.51
N LEU A 76 -0.90 -18.44 -15.05
CA LEU A 76 -0.22 -19.65 -15.50
C LEU A 76 -0.16 -19.71 -17.02
N ILE A 77 1.05 -19.92 -17.56
CA ILE A 77 1.22 -20.27 -18.97
C ILE A 77 1.51 -21.77 -19.02
N VAL A 78 0.67 -22.50 -19.76
CA VAL A 78 0.73 -23.95 -19.87
C VAL A 78 1.13 -24.38 -21.28
N ALA A 79 1.74 -25.57 -21.39
CA ALA A 79 2.10 -26.15 -22.67
C ALA A 79 0.85 -26.52 -23.49
N GLU A 80 0.84 -26.14 -24.76
CA GLU A 80 -0.31 -26.36 -25.63
C GLU A 80 -0.44 -27.79 -26.16
N ALA A 81 0.69 -28.47 -26.28
CA ALA A 81 0.80 -29.84 -26.76
C ALA A 81 1.97 -30.56 -26.07
N ASP A 82 2.16 -31.83 -26.41
CA ASP A 82 3.33 -32.58 -25.96
C ASP A 82 4.57 -32.12 -26.74
N GLY A 83 5.66 -31.81 -26.05
CA GLY A 83 6.84 -31.21 -26.66
C GLY A 83 8.10 -31.31 -25.81
N GLU A 84 9.17 -30.72 -26.33
CA GLU A 84 10.47 -30.64 -25.65
C GLU A 84 10.91 -29.17 -25.54
N VAL A 85 11.34 -28.77 -24.35
CA VAL A 85 11.81 -27.41 -24.07
C VAL A 85 13.21 -27.23 -24.67
N ILE A 86 13.34 -26.38 -25.68
CA ILE A 86 14.61 -26.14 -26.37
C ILE A 86 15.41 -25.01 -25.73
N ARG A 87 14.72 -24.06 -25.09
CA ARG A 87 15.26 -22.90 -24.37
C ARG A 87 14.35 -22.58 -23.18
N ALA A 88 14.96 -22.32 -22.03
CA ALA A 88 14.28 -21.79 -20.86
C ALA A 88 15.26 -20.86 -20.16
N ASP A 89 15.01 -19.56 -20.25
CA ASP A 89 15.74 -18.52 -19.53
C ASP A 89 14.77 -17.56 -18.84
N GLY A 90 15.29 -16.51 -18.20
CA GLY A 90 14.46 -15.54 -17.49
C GLY A 90 13.43 -14.88 -18.41
N ASP A 91 13.79 -14.58 -19.65
CA ASP A 91 13.01 -13.70 -20.53
C ASP A 91 12.04 -14.47 -21.43
N ALA A 92 12.41 -15.68 -21.85
CA ALA A 92 11.60 -16.50 -22.74
C ALA A 92 11.79 -18.02 -22.56
N ILE A 93 10.72 -18.76 -22.83
CA ILE A 93 10.72 -20.21 -22.99
C ILE A 93 10.37 -20.55 -24.42
N GLU A 94 11.19 -21.37 -25.06
CA GLU A 94 10.89 -21.93 -26.38
C GLU A 94 10.61 -23.43 -26.24
N VAL A 95 9.44 -23.86 -26.72
CA VAL A 95 9.01 -25.26 -26.70
C VAL A 95 8.80 -25.76 -28.12
N LYS A 96 9.41 -26.91 -28.42
CA LYS A 96 9.27 -27.60 -29.69
C LYS A 96 8.21 -28.68 -29.58
N TYR A 97 7.05 -28.45 -30.19
CA TYR A 97 5.94 -29.42 -30.24
C TYR A 97 6.04 -30.38 -31.44
N GLY A 98 6.83 -30.03 -32.46
CA GLY A 98 7.01 -30.86 -33.65
C GLY A 98 8.27 -30.51 -34.44
N PRO A 99 8.51 -31.17 -35.60
CA PRO A 99 9.74 -30.99 -36.38
C PRO A 99 10.02 -29.54 -36.80
N LYS A 100 8.96 -28.74 -37.00
CA LYS A 100 9.01 -27.32 -37.39
C LYS A 100 8.07 -26.42 -36.56
N ASP A 101 7.48 -26.96 -35.50
CA ASP A 101 6.56 -26.21 -34.63
C ASP A 101 7.31 -25.87 -33.34
N VAL A 102 7.81 -24.64 -33.29
CA VAL A 102 8.49 -24.06 -32.14
C VAL A 102 7.67 -22.85 -31.72
N ARG A 103 7.27 -22.81 -30.45
CA ARG A 103 6.56 -21.67 -29.87
C ARG A 103 7.42 -21.02 -28.81
N THR A 104 7.39 -19.70 -28.81
CA THR A 104 8.06 -18.86 -27.83
C THR A 104 7.03 -18.27 -26.88
N TYR A 105 7.31 -18.35 -25.59
CA TYR A 105 6.51 -17.78 -24.51
C TYR A 105 7.39 -16.76 -23.78
N GLU A 106 7.02 -15.49 -23.83
CA GLU A 106 7.76 -14.41 -23.17
C GLU A 106 7.28 -14.22 -21.74
N LEU A 107 8.22 -13.94 -20.84
CA LEU A 107 7.93 -13.70 -19.43
C LEU A 107 7.69 -12.22 -19.16
N VAL A 108 6.72 -11.96 -18.29
CA VAL A 108 6.46 -10.62 -17.75
C VAL A 108 7.30 -10.39 -16.49
N HIS A 109 8.20 -9.41 -16.54
CA HIS A 109 9.02 -9.01 -15.40
C HIS A 109 8.67 -7.64 -14.86
N PHE A 110 8.48 -7.57 -13.53
CA PHE A 110 8.28 -6.32 -12.78
C PHE A 110 7.27 -5.34 -13.41
N GLN A 111 6.17 -5.86 -13.93
CA GLN A 111 5.09 -5.02 -14.43
C GLN A 111 4.25 -4.49 -13.26
N GLN A 112 3.89 -3.22 -13.29
CA GLN A 112 3.02 -2.62 -12.28
C GLN A 112 1.58 -3.11 -12.49
N SER A 113 0.93 -3.53 -11.41
CA SER A 113 -0.53 -3.74 -11.37
C SER A 113 -1.26 -2.47 -10.98
N ASN A 114 -2.59 -2.45 -11.19
CA ASN A 114 -3.44 -1.33 -10.78
C ASN A 114 -3.37 -0.96 -9.29
N ASP A 115 -2.94 -1.88 -8.42
CA ASP A 115 -2.80 -1.69 -6.98
C ASP A 115 -1.33 -1.46 -6.54
N ASP A 116 -0.49 -0.95 -7.44
CA ASP A 116 0.95 -0.69 -7.26
C ASP A 116 1.76 -1.92 -6.84
N ARG A 117 1.35 -3.12 -7.27
CA ARG A 117 2.06 -4.38 -6.99
C ARG A 117 2.88 -4.82 -8.17
N SER A 118 3.93 -5.59 -7.89
CA SER A 118 4.72 -6.23 -8.93
C SER A 118 4.03 -7.48 -9.44
N ILE A 119 3.70 -7.50 -10.71
CA ILE A 119 3.45 -8.71 -11.49
C ILE A 119 4.81 -9.18 -12.00
N ASN A 120 5.23 -10.35 -11.54
CA ASN A 120 6.47 -10.97 -11.95
C ASN A 120 6.23 -12.45 -12.22
N GLN A 121 6.66 -12.89 -13.39
CA GLN A 121 6.59 -14.28 -13.80
C GLN A 121 7.95 -14.97 -13.62
N ARG A 122 7.92 -16.29 -13.45
CA ARG A 122 9.10 -17.15 -13.32
C ARG A 122 8.96 -18.42 -14.14
N THR A 123 10.07 -18.87 -14.71
CA THR A 123 10.15 -20.15 -15.41
C THR A 123 10.16 -21.32 -14.43
N VAL A 124 9.38 -22.36 -14.72
CA VAL A 124 9.34 -23.59 -13.91
C VAL A 124 10.11 -24.74 -14.57
N VAL A 125 10.18 -24.75 -15.89
CA VAL A 125 10.84 -25.80 -16.68
C VAL A 125 12.30 -25.47 -16.97
N ALA A 126 13.11 -26.51 -17.19
CA ALA A 126 14.48 -26.41 -17.63
C ALA A 126 14.63 -26.84 -19.10
N ARG A 127 15.75 -26.44 -19.71
CA ARG A 127 16.10 -26.88 -21.07
C ARG A 127 16.27 -28.39 -21.13
N GLY A 128 15.61 -29.03 -22.09
CA GLY A 128 15.62 -30.48 -22.30
C GLY A 128 14.46 -31.21 -21.62
N ASP A 129 13.61 -30.50 -20.86
CA ASP A 129 12.43 -31.10 -20.25
C ASP A 129 11.39 -31.49 -21.30
N LYS A 130 10.77 -32.65 -21.08
CA LYS A 130 9.63 -33.12 -21.89
C LYS A 130 8.35 -32.72 -21.20
N VAL A 131 7.57 -31.87 -21.87
CA VAL A 131 6.31 -31.34 -21.35
C VAL A 131 5.14 -32.01 -22.05
N LYS A 132 4.06 -32.23 -21.31
CA LYS A 132 2.77 -32.67 -21.84
C LYS A 132 1.83 -31.49 -22.01
N LYS A 133 0.80 -31.67 -22.83
CA LYS A 133 -0.31 -30.71 -22.91
C LYS A 133 -0.88 -30.42 -21.51
N GLY A 134 -0.85 -29.14 -21.13
CA GLY A 134 -1.36 -28.65 -19.85
C GLY A 134 -0.33 -28.58 -18.72
N ASP A 135 0.92 -29.01 -18.94
CA ASP A 135 2.01 -28.81 -17.98
C ASP A 135 2.35 -27.32 -17.86
N VAL A 136 2.67 -26.87 -16.65
CA VAL A 136 2.97 -25.47 -16.36
C VAL A 136 4.38 -25.13 -16.84
N LEU A 137 4.50 -24.09 -17.66
CA LEU A 137 5.76 -23.57 -18.18
C LEU A 137 6.23 -22.35 -17.36
N ILE A 138 5.31 -21.41 -17.11
CA ILE A 138 5.56 -20.13 -16.43
C ILE A 138 4.54 -19.95 -15.31
N GLU A 139 5.02 -19.54 -14.15
CA GLU A 139 4.22 -19.17 -12.99
C GLU A 139 4.23 -17.66 -12.74
N GLY A 140 3.07 -17.09 -12.41
CA GLY A 140 2.94 -15.70 -12.01
C GLY A 140 3.26 -15.42 -10.53
N ALA A 141 3.04 -14.17 -10.14
CA ALA A 141 3.54 -13.60 -8.89
C ALA A 141 2.98 -14.24 -7.61
N SER A 142 1.78 -14.82 -7.67
CA SER A 142 1.11 -15.44 -6.52
C SER A 142 0.85 -16.93 -6.74
N ILE A 143 1.68 -17.60 -7.54
CA ILE A 143 1.59 -19.03 -7.82
C ILE A 143 2.87 -19.73 -7.36
N ALA A 144 2.73 -20.96 -6.85
CA ALA A 144 3.84 -21.85 -6.59
C ALA A 144 3.43 -23.32 -6.80
N ASP A 145 4.25 -24.08 -7.50
CA ASP A 145 4.00 -25.48 -7.87
C ASP A 145 2.65 -25.69 -8.60
N GLY A 146 2.26 -24.71 -9.43
CA GLY A 146 0.96 -24.70 -10.11
C GLY A 146 -0.25 -24.45 -9.21
N GLU A 147 -0.04 -24.11 -7.93
CA GLU A 147 -1.08 -23.81 -6.94
C GLU A 147 -1.07 -22.35 -6.51
N LEU A 148 -2.25 -21.83 -6.15
CA LEU A 148 -2.36 -20.47 -5.61
C LEU A 148 -1.59 -20.32 -4.29
N ALA A 149 -0.68 -19.36 -4.24
CA ALA A 149 0.25 -19.10 -3.15
C ALA A 149 0.19 -17.63 -2.71
N LEU A 150 -0.79 -17.29 -1.87
CA LEU A 150 -1.05 -15.93 -1.38
C LEU A 150 -0.21 -15.50 -0.16
N GLY A 151 0.52 -16.42 0.44
CA GLY A 151 1.20 -16.25 1.71
C GLY A 151 2.24 -17.34 1.94
N ARG A 152 2.45 -17.70 3.21
CA ARG A 152 3.46 -18.67 3.60
C ARG A 152 3.09 -19.44 4.85
N ASP A 153 3.48 -20.71 4.90
CA ASP A 153 3.41 -21.53 6.11
C ASP A 153 4.45 -21.07 7.14
N LEU A 154 3.98 -20.67 8.32
CA LEU A 154 4.81 -20.22 9.45
C LEU A 154 4.60 -21.12 10.66
N LEU A 155 5.65 -21.28 11.48
CA LEU A 155 5.53 -21.97 12.76
C LEU A 155 4.90 -21.05 13.81
N VAL A 156 3.66 -21.37 14.20
CA VAL A 156 2.82 -20.54 15.07
C VAL A 156 2.74 -21.13 16.47
N ALA A 157 2.87 -20.29 17.50
CA ALA A 157 2.57 -20.64 18.89
C ALA A 157 1.36 -19.85 19.41
N PHE A 158 0.42 -20.55 20.05
CA PHE A 158 -0.74 -19.92 20.71
C PHE A 158 -0.48 -19.71 22.21
N MET A 159 0.15 -18.60 22.56
CA MET A 159 0.45 -18.24 23.96
C MET A 159 0.47 -16.72 24.16
N PRO A 160 0.13 -16.20 25.34
CA PRO A 160 0.35 -14.78 25.65
C PRO A 160 1.84 -14.46 25.76
N TRP A 161 2.26 -13.28 25.28
CA TRP A 161 3.66 -12.85 25.29
C TRP A 161 3.82 -11.40 25.75
N SER A 162 4.13 -11.20 27.03
CA SER A 162 4.46 -9.89 27.64
C SER A 162 3.51 -8.72 27.27
N GLY A 163 2.25 -9.01 26.93
CA GLY A 163 1.27 -8.01 26.45
C GLY A 163 1.44 -7.57 24.99
N PHE A 164 2.48 -7.99 24.27
CA PHE A 164 2.68 -7.58 22.87
C PHE A 164 1.66 -8.19 21.91
N ASN A 165 1.09 -9.34 22.27
CA ASN A 165 -0.03 -9.94 21.56
C ASN A 165 -1.36 -9.75 22.31
N MET A 166 -1.53 -8.64 23.03
CA MET A 166 -2.85 -8.27 23.55
C MET A 166 -3.82 -8.01 22.39
N ASP A 167 -5.07 -8.45 22.54
CA ASP A 167 -6.10 -8.40 21.51
C ASP A 167 -5.64 -9.03 20.18
N ASP A 168 -5.38 -8.18 19.18
CA ASP A 168 -4.97 -8.54 17.81
C ASP A 168 -3.50 -8.21 17.52
N GLY A 169 -2.70 -7.96 18.56
CA GLY A 169 -1.26 -7.84 18.44
C GLY A 169 -0.64 -9.17 18.02
N ILE A 170 0.34 -9.11 17.12
CA ILE A 170 1.13 -10.24 16.66
C ILE A 170 2.59 -9.99 17.00
N VAL A 171 3.26 -11.01 17.54
CA VAL A 171 4.71 -11.00 17.73
C VAL A 171 5.35 -11.85 16.64
N LEU A 172 6.37 -11.30 16.00
CA LEU A 172 7.03 -11.89 14.84
C LEU A 172 8.53 -12.11 15.13
N SER A 173 9.11 -13.18 14.63
CA SER A 173 10.56 -13.40 14.64
C SER A 173 11.26 -12.51 13.60
N ASP A 174 12.40 -11.91 13.97
CA ASP A 174 13.25 -11.13 13.06
C ASP A 174 13.84 -11.97 11.92
N ARG A 175 13.89 -13.30 12.08
CA ARG A 175 14.22 -14.27 11.04
C ARG A 175 13.39 -14.05 9.78
N LEU A 176 12.09 -13.81 9.93
CA LEU A 176 11.18 -13.59 8.79
C LEU A 176 11.50 -12.29 8.02
N VAL A 177 12.08 -11.29 8.69
CA VAL A 177 12.54 -10.03 8.07
C VAL A 177 13.90 -10.22 7.39
N ARG A 178 14.81 -10.92 8.06
CA ARG A 178 16.17 -11.21 7.58
C ARG A 178 16.16 -12.10 6.35
N ASP A 179 15.32 -13.13 6.35
CA ASP A 179 15.24 -14.13 5.28
C ASP A 179 14.28 -13.71 4.15
N ASP A 180 13.67 -12.52 4.24
CA ASP A 180 12.71 -11.99 3.26
C ASP A 180 11.47 -12.89 3.02
N GLU A 181 11.00 -13.56 4.06
CA GLU A 181 9.89 -14.53 3.97
C GLU A 181 8.52 -13.86 3.75
N LEU A 182 8.36 -12.63 4.23
CA LEU A 182 7.15 -11.81 4.08
C LEU A 182 7.45 -10.48 3.37
N THR A 183 8.40 -10.51 2.42
CA THR A 183 8.80 -9.34 1.65
C THR A 183 8.03 -9.29 0.33
N SER A 184 7.59 -8.10 -0.05
CA SER A 184 6.85 -7.83 -1.30
C SER A 184 7.50 -6.70 -2.09
N VAL A 185 7.25 -6.64 -3.40
CA VAL A 185 7.69 -5.52 -4.24
C VAL A 185 6.49 -4.68 -4.63
N ASN A 186 6.59 -3.39 -4.37
CA ASN A 186 5.63 -2.38 -4.80
C ASN A 186 6.25 -1.52 -5.89
N ILE A 187 5.52 -1.25 -6.95
CA ILE A 187 5.97 -0.38 -8.03
C ILE A 187 5.01 0.80 -8.05
N LYS A 188 5.53 2.00 -7.79
CA LYS A 188 4.77 3.24 -7.88
C LYS A 188 5.22 4.00 -9.10
N ASP A 189 4.27 4.52 -9.86
CA ASP A 189 4.55 5.42 -10.96
C ASP A 189 4.37 6.88 -10.54
N TYR A 190 5.24 7.71 -11.09
CA TYR A 190 5.20 9.16 -10.93
C TYR A 190 5.03 9.77 -12.31
N MET A 191 3.87 10.40 -12.52
CA MET A 191 3.50 10.99 -13.79
C MET A 191 3.72 12.51 -13.73
N VAL A 192 4.54 13.02 -14.65
CA VAL A 192 4.88 14.44 -14.75
C VAL A 192 4.49 14.93 -16.13
N GLU A 193 3.55 15.86 -16.17
CA GLU A 193 3.16 16.54 -17.40
C GLU A 193 3.95 17.86 -17.55
N VAL A 194 4.48 18.07 -18.74
CA VAL A 194 5.16 19.29 -19.18
C VAL A 194 4.18 20.07 -20.04
N ARG A 195 3.78 21.25 -19.57
CA ARG A 195 2.68 22.01 -20.16
C ARG A 195 3.17 23.28 -20.86
N GLU A 196 2.41 23.68 -21.87
CA GLU A 196 2.53 25.01 -22.47
C GLU A 196 1.72 26.00 -21.62
N THR A 197 2.41 26.95 -20.99
CA THR A 197 1.75 28.01 -20.22
C THR A 197 1.69 29.30 -21.02
N LYS A 198 0.83 30.24 -20.61
CA LYS A 198 0.72 31.56 -21.24
C LYS A 198 2.03 32.38 -21.18
N LEU A 199 2.88 32.10 -20.20
CA LEU A 199 4.14 32.80 -19.96
C LEU A 199 5.32 32.14 -20.69
N GLY A 200 5.10 30.97 -21.27
CA GLY A 200 6.11 30.16 -21.95
C GLY A 200 5.93 28.67 -21.65
N PRO A 201 6.60 27.80 -22.42
CA PRO A 201 6.58 26.36 -22.15
C PRO A 201 7.31 26.04 -20.86
N GLU A 202 6.80 25.06 -20.10
CA GLU A 202 7.60 24.40 -19.06
C GLU A 202 8.74 23.61 -19.72
N ILE A 203 9.90 23.61 -19.07
CA ILE A 203 11.11 22.96 -19.60
C ILE A 203 11.58 21.92 -18.59
N VAL A 204 11.95 20.73 -19.09
CA VAL A 204 12.62 19.70 -18.30
C VAL A 204 14.11 19.93 -18.42
N THR A 205 14.80 20.10 -17.28
CA THR A 205 16.23 20.37 -17.25
C THR A 205 16.85 20.00 -15.92
N ARG A 206 18.16 19.71 -15.95
CA ARG A 206 18.97 19.54 -14.75
C ARG A 206 19.37 20.87 -14.09
N ASP A 207 19.34 22.00 -14.82
CA ASP A 207 19.67 23.32 -14.27
C ASP A 207 18.48 23.93 -13.52
N ILE A 208 18.31 23.48 -12.28
CA ILE A 208 17.19 23.89 -11.41
C ILE A 208 17.68 24.95 -10.42
N PRO A 209 17.01 26.11 -10.32
CA PRO A 209 17.42 27.16 -9.39
C PRO A 209 17.29 26.71 -7.93
N ASN A 210 18.26 27.09 -7.10
CA ASN A 210 18.23 26.92 -5.64
C ASN A 210 18.17 25.46 -5.14
N VAL A 211 18.53 24.49 -6.00
CA VAL A 211 18.63 23.08 -5.63
C VAL A 211 20.11 22.69 -5.48
N SER A 212 20.42 21.88 -4.46
CA SER A 212 21.78 21.40 -4.23
C SER A 212 22.18 20.33 -5.26
N GLU A 213 23.45 20.28 -5.61
CA GLU A 213 24.01 19.22 -6.49
C GLU A 213 23.76 17.81 -5.94
N GLU A 214 23.70 17.66 -4.62
CA GLU A 214 23.41 16.37 -3.98
C GLU A 214 22.02 15.83 -4.35
N SER A 215 21.01 16.69 -4.47
CA SER A 215 19.66 16.31 -4.89
C SER A 215 19.54 16.04 -6.39
N LEU A 216 20.46 16.59 -7.20
CA LEU A 216 20.50 16.45 -8.66
C LEU A 216 21.38 15.29 -9.14
N ARG A 217 22.10 14.62 -8.23
CA ARG A 217 23.10 13.57 -8.54
C ARG A 217 22.58 12.44 -9.44
N HIS A 218 21.27 12.14 -9.35
CA HIS A 218 20.63 11.03 -10.06
C HIS A 218 20.03 11.41 -11.40
N LEU A 219 19.94 12.71 -11.70
CA LEU A 219 19.44 13.21 -12.97
C LEU A 219 20.47 12.99 -14.08
N ASP A 220 19.98 12.70 -15.28
CA ASP A 220 20.74 12.74 -16.52
C ASP A 220 20.88 14.19 -17.05
N ASP A 221 21.46 14.34 -18.24
CA ASP A 221 21.67 15.65 -18.85
C ASP A 221 20.36 16.32 -19.30
N ASN A 222 19.30 15.54 -19.50
CA ASN A 222 17.95 16.02 -19.83
C ASN A 222 17.16 16.47 -18.58
N GLY A 223 17.65 16.17 -17.37
CA GLY A 223 16.95 16.46 -16.13
C GLY A 223 15.98 15.36 -15.68
N ILE A 224 16.11 14.14 -16.19
CA ILE A 224 15.29 12.98 -15.83
C ILE A 224 16.14 11.99 -15.02
N VAL A 225 15.55 11.35 -14.02
CA VAL A 225 16.26 10.36 -13.21
C VAL A 225 16.68 9.13 -14.03
N ARG A 226 17.90 8.65 -13.79
CA ARG A 226 18.45 7.49 -14.48
C ARG A 226 17.82 6.18 -14.00
N VAL A 227 17.56 5.26 -14.93
CA VAL A 227 17.15 3.88 -14.59
C VAL A 227 18.26 3.21 -13.77
N GLY A 228 17.86 2.52 -12.70
CA GLY A 228 18.76 1.90 -11.75
C GLY A 228 19.22 2.80 -10.60
N ALA A 229 18.89 4.09 -10.60
CA ALA A 229 19.22 5.00 -9.50
C ALA A 229 18.45 4.64 -8.22
N GLU A 230 19.14 4.66 -7.08
CA GLU A 230 18.54 4.53 -5.75
C GLU A 230 18.13 5.91 -5.22
N VAL A 231 16.83 6.18 -5.27
CA VAL A 231 16.23 7.46 -4.91
C VAL A 231 15.67 7.42 -3.49
N LYS A 232 15.94 8.47 -2.73
CA LYS A 232 15.49 8.68 -1.35
C LYS A 232 14.56 9.90 -1.29
N ALA A 233 13.88 10.05 -0.17
CA ALA A 233 13.06 11.22 0.13
C ALA A 233 13.83 12.53 -0.16
N GLY A 234 13.21 13.42 -0.95
CA GLY A 234 13.79 14.70 -1.34
C GLY A 234 14.64 14.70 -2.63
N ASP A 235 15.06 13.53 -3.12
CA ASP A 235 15.73 13.42 -4.42
C ASP A 235 14.77 13.83 -5.55
N VAL A 236 15.32 14.49 -6.58
CA VAL A 236 14.56 14.92 -7.75
C VAL A 236 14.41 13.76 -8.74
N LEU A 237 13.17 13.49 -9.16
CA LEU A 237 12.83 12.47 -10.16
C LEU A 237 12.77 13.07 -11.57
N VAL A 238 12.15 14.26 -11.71
CA VAL A 238 12.14 15.05 -12.94
C VAL A 238 12.41 16.50 -12.57
N GLY A 239 13.50 17.04 -13.08
CA GLY A 239 13.80 18.46 -13.01
C GLY A 239 12.90 19.24 -13.94
N LYS A 240 11.96 20.01 -13.40
CA LYS A 240 10.98 20.78 -14.17
C LYS A 240 11.02 22.23 -13.72
N ILE A 241 11.12 23.14 -14.69
CA ILE A 241 11.07 24.57 -14.46
C ILE A 241 9.89 25.22 -15.19
N THR A 242 9.18 26.10 -14.49
CA THR A 242 8.06 26.86 -15.04
C THR A 242 8.45 28.33 -15.12
N PRO A 243 8.28 29.00 -16.28
CA PRO A 243 8.56 30.43 -16.40
C PRO A 243 7.66 31.24 -15.44
N LYS A 244 8.27 32.17 -14.70
CA LYS A 244 7.55 33.10 -13.82
C LYS A 244 7.20 34.36 -14.61
N GLY A 245 6.02 34.92 -14.34
CA GLY A 245 5.70 36.27 -14.80
C GLY A 245 6.58 37.29 -14.07
N GLU A 246 6.77 38.46 -14.67
CA GLU A 246 7.37 39.61 -13.97
C GLU A 246 6.44 40.04 -12.83
N GLN A 247 6.64 39.45 -11.66
CA GLN A 247 6.02 39.92 -10.42
C GLN A 247 6.86 41.09 -9.91
N GLU A 248 6.22 42.21 -9.57
CA GLU A 248 6.92 43.32 -8.92
C GLU A 248 7.49 42.82 -7.58
N LEU A 249 8.81 42.65 -7.54
CA LEU A 249 9.53 42.27 -6.31
C LEU A 249 9.21 43.28 -5.21
N SER A 250 9.03 42.78 -3.99
CA SER A 250 8.90 43.63 -2.80
C SER A 250 10.18 44.48 -2.61
N SER A 251 10.07 45.57 -1.85
CA SER A 251 11.24 46.45 -1.61
C SER A 251 12.35 45.68 -0.87
N GLU A 252 11.96 44.73 -0.02
CA GLU A 252 12.79 43.82 0.74
C GLU A 252 13.54 42.84 -0.17
N GLU A 253 12.85 42.19 -1.11
CA GLU A 253 13.46 41.27 -2.07
C GLU A 253 14.40 41.99 -3.04
N ARG A 254 14.03 43.21 -3.47
CA ARG A 254 14.91 44.06 -4.30
C ARG A 254 16.20 44.39 -3.56
N LEU A 255 16.12 44.73 -2.28
CA LEU A 255 17.28 45.01 -1.45
C LEU A 255 18.16 43.76 -1.26
N LEU A 256 17.56 42.61 -0.94
CA LEU A 256 18.28 41.35 -0.79
C LEU A 256 19.04 40.99 -2.07
N ARG A 257 18.39 41.08 -3.24
CA ARG A 257 19.06 40.85 -4.53
C ARG A 257 20.18 41.83 -4.81
N ALA A 258 19.98 43.12 -4.48
CA ALA A 258 21.02 44.13 -4.63
C ALA A 258 22.25 43.86 -3.75
N ILE A 259 22.05 43.30 -2.56
CA ILE A 259 23.13 42.93 -1.62
C ILE A 259 23.88 41.67 -2.11
N PHE A 260 23.15 40.63 -2.50
CA PHE A 260 23.74 39.34 -2.89
C PHE A 260 24.19 39.27 -4.35
N GLY A 261 23.85 40.27 -5.17
CA GLY A 261 24.22 40.31 -6.59
C GLY A 261 23.54 39.21 -7.42
N GLU A 262 22.50 38.57 -6.87
CA GLU A 262 21.74 37.53 -7.56
C GLU A 262 20.86 38.17 -8.65
N LYS A 263 21.12 37.82 -9.90
CA LYS A 263 20.24 38.17 -11.02
C LYS A 263 18.89 37.46 -10.81
N ALA A 264 17.81 38.13 -11.19
CA ALA A 264 16.49 37.49 -11.26
C ALA A 264 16.60 36.24 -12.13
N LYS A 265 16.28 35.08 -11.54
CA LYS A 265 16.03 33.87 -12.32
C LYS A 265 14.55 33.87 -12.67
N ASP A 266 14.24 33.91 -13.96
CA ASP A 266 12.87 34.06 -14.48
C ASP A 266 12.05 32.76 -14.41
N VAL A 267 12.48 31.78 -13.61
CA VAL A 267 11.93 30.43 -13.59
C VAL A 267 11.72 29.95 -12.15
N ARG A 268 10.65 29.17 -11.94
CA ARG A 268 10.31 28.48 -10.69
C ARG A 268 10.66 27.01 -10.81
N ASP A 269 11.19 26.43 -9.74
CA ASP A 269 11.27 24.98 -9.60
C ASP A 269 9.85 24.39 -9.39
N THR A 270 9.42 23.53 -10.30
CA THR A 270 8.17 22.74 -10.23
C THR A 270 8.46 21.25 -10.42
N SER A 271 9.67 20.84 -10.03
CA SER A 271 10.20 19.49 -10.20
C SER A 271 9.43 18.44 -9.40
N GLN A 272 9.31 17.26 -9.99
CA GLN A 272 8.78 16.10 -9.28
C GLN A 272 9.86 15.54 -8.36
N ARG A 273 9.55 15.43 -7.06
CA ARG A 273 10.45 14.91 -6.03
C ARG A 273 9.92 13.61 -5.44
N MET A 274 10.83 12.81 -4.91
CA MET A 274 10.46 11.63 -4.14
C MET A 274 9.84 12.05 -2.80
N GLY A 275 8.67 11.49 -2.49
CA GLY A 275 7.93 11.79 -1.26
C GLY A 275 8.68 11.40 0.02
N LEU A 276 8.40 12.10 1.12
CA LEU A 276 9.13 12.04 2.41
C LEU A 276 9.28 10.64 3.02
N SER A 277 8.34 9.72 2.75
CA SER A 277 8.29 8.38 3.35
C SER A 277 8.64 7.26 2.37
N ASN A 278 9.08 7.60 1.16
CA ASN A 278 9.33 6.65 0.09
C ASN A 278 10.82 6.67 -0.28
N ALA A 279 11.35 5.47 -0.49
CA ALA A 279 12.65 5.24 -1.10
C ALA A 279 12.52 4.01 -1.99
N GLY A 280 13.31 3.96 -3.05
CA GLY A 280 13.24 2.85 -3.98
C GLY A 280 14.27 2.97 -5.09
N LYS A 281 14.18 2.04 -6.02
CA LYS A 281 15.04 1.99 -7.20
C LYS A 281 14.21 2.31 -8.44
N VAL A 282 14.70 3.21 -9.27
CA VAL A 282 14.06 3.50 -10.56
C VAL A 282 14.22 2.28 -11.45
N VAL A 283 13.10 1.70 -11.90
CA VAL A 283 13.07 0.49 -12.75
C VAL A 283 12.73 0.79 -14.20
N GLY A 284 12.08 1.90 -14.47
CA GLY A 284 11.75 2.30 -15.83
C GLY A 284 11.36 3.77 -15.92
N VAL A 285 11.58 4.34 -17.09
CA VAL A 285 11.15 5.69 -17.46
C VAL A 285 10.51 5.60 -18.83
N LYS A 286 9.30 6.12 -18.97
CA LYS A 286 8.59 6.23 -20.26
C LYS A 286 8.36 7.71 -20.55
N ILE A 287 8.69 8.13 -21.77
CA ILE A 287 8.51 9.50 -22.23
C ILE A 287 7.51 9.47 -23.37
N PHE A 288 6.40 10.17 -23.19
CA PHE A 288 5.38 10.34 -24.21
C PHE A 288 5.47 11.75 -24.76
N SER A 289 5.63 11.89 -26.08
CA SER A 289 5.58 13.16 -26.78
C SER A 289 4.67 13.09 -28.00
N ARG A 290 4.15 14.24 -28.44
CA ARG A 290 3.33 14.32 -29.66
C ARG A 290 4.12 13.98 -30.92
N GLU A 291 5.43 14.21 -30.90
CA GLU A 291 6.34 13.93 -32.02
C GLU A 291 6.40 12.44 -32.32
N HIS A 292 6.32 11.58 -31.30
CA HIS A 292 6.27 10.12 -31.43
C HIS A 292 4.83 9.59 -31.66
N GLY A 293 3.87 10.45 -31.98
CA GLY A 293 2.50 10.03 -32.31
C GLY A 293 1.62 9.67 -31.11
N HIS A 294 2.05 9.98 -29.88
CA HIS A 294 1.23 9.75 -28.69
C HIS A 294 0.13 10.80 -28.53
N GLU A 295 -1.07 10.36 -28.17
CA GLU A 295 -2.18 11.24 -27.83
C GLU A 295 -1.96 11.84 -26.44
N LEU A 296 -1.74 13.15 -26.38
CA LEU A 296 -1.59 13.91 -25.14
C LEU A 296 -2.74 14.90 -24.98
N LYS A 297 -3.10 15.21 -23.72
CA LYS A 297 -4.09 16.25 -23.40
C LYS A 297 -3.72 17.58 -24.06
N ALA A 298 -4.73 18.41 -24.34
CA ALA A 298 -4.52 19.75 -24.90
C ALA A 298 -3.61 20.59 -24.00
N GLY A 299 -2.58 21.22 -24.59
CA GLY A 299 -1.59 22.01 -23.86
C GLY A 299 -0.50 21.20 -23.14
N VAL A 300 -0.51 19.87 -23.20
CA VAL A 300 0.60 19.02 -22.75
C VAL A 300 1.55 18.76 -23.93
N LEU A 301 2.81 19.16 -23.75
CA LEU A 301 3.88 19.00 -24.74
C LEU A 301 4.51 17.61 -24.63
N MET A 302 4.79 17.19 -23.40
CA MET A 302 5.43 15.93 -23.06
C MET A 302 4.89 15.42 -21.74
N GLN A 303 4.87 14.10 -21.58
CA GLN A 303 4.50 13.44 -20.34
C GLN A 303 5.57 12.40 -20.00
N ILE A 304 6.12 12.47 -18.80
CA ILE A 304 7.19 11.60 -18.31
C ILE A 304 6.62 10.75 -17.19
N GLN A 305 6.69 9.43 -17.34
CA GLN A 305 6.26 8.46 -16.34
C GLN A 305 7.47 7.71 -15.80
N ILE A 306 7.68 7.76 -14.49
CA ILE A 306 8.81 7.12 -13.82
C ILE A 306 8.29 6.03 -12.90
N PHE A 307 8.77 4.80 -13.10
CA PHE A 307 8.45 3.65 -12.26
C PHE A 307 9.53 3.47 -11.21
N VAL A 308 9.13 3.53 -9.94
CA VAL A 308 10.03 3.28 -8.80
C VAL A 308 9.58 2.03 -8.07
N ALA A 309 10.44 1.00 -8.09
CA ALA A 309 10.25 -0.22 -7.33
C ALA A 309 10.74 -0.05 -5.90
N GLN A 310 9.96 -0.55 -4.96
CA GLN A 310 10.15 -0.43 -3.53
C GLN A 310 10.06 -1.81 -2.91
N LEU A 311 11.16 -2.28 -2.32
CA LEU A 311 11.18 -3.51 -1.56
C LEU A 311 10.54 -3.26 -0.19
N ARG A 312 9.40 -3.90 0.05
CA ARG A 312 8.60 -3.74 1.26
C ARG A 312 8.77 -4.96 2.15
N LYS A 313 9.77 -4.93 3.04
CA LYS A 313 9.92 -5.92 4.12
C LYS A 313 8.77 -5.80 5.13
N VAL A 314 8.47 -6.87 5.85
CA VAL A 314 7.48 -6.81 6.95
C VAL A 314 8.02 -5.94 8.09
N SER A 315 7.15 -5.09 8.63
CA SER A 315 7.49 -4.09 9.64
C SER A 315 6.43 -3.99 10.73
N VAL A 316 6.79 -3.39 11.87
CA VAL A 316 5.84 -3.12 12.95
C VAL A 316 4.74 -2.19 12.45
N GLY A 317 3.48 -2.58 12.67
CA GLY A 317 2.29 -1.87 12.18
C GLY A 317 1.67 -2.49 10.92
N ASP A 318 2.39 -3.37 10.21
CA ASP A 318 1.83 -4.10 9.08
C ASP A 318 0.79 -5.13 9.54
N LYS A 319 -0.14 -5.47 8.65
CA LYS A 319 -1.24 -6.40 8.95
C LYS A 319 -1.01 -7.76 8.32
N LEU A 320 -1.08 -8.79 9.15
CA LEU A 320 -1.07 -10.19 8.73
C LEU A 320 -2.44 -10.82 9.02
N ALA A 321 -2.80 -11.84 8.25
CA ALA A 321 -4.02 -12.60 8.47
C ALA A 321 -3.85 -14.07 8.13
N GLY A 322 -4.55 -14.95 8.86
CA GLY A 322 -4.79 -16.32 8.42
C GLY A 322 -6.07 -16.43 7.59
N ARG A 323 -6.28 -17.58 6.96
CA ARG A 323 -7.47 -17.86 6.14
C ARG A 323 -8.77 -17.97 6.95
N HIS A 324 -8.66 -18.11 8.27
CA HIS A 324 -9.77 -18.31 9.20
C HIS A 324 -10.37 -17.00 9.77
N GLY A 325 -10.05 -15.85 9.18
CA GLY A 325 -10.54 -14.54 9.64
C GLY A 325 -9.87 -14.04 10.93
N ASN A 326 -8.71 -14.60 11.29
CA ASN A 326 -7.78 -14.07 12.27
C ASN A 326 -6.89 -13.02 11.59
N LYS A 327 -7.06 -11.74 11.94
CA LYS A 327 -6.22 -10.65 11.45
C LYS A 327 -5.59 -9.96 12.63
N GLY A 328 -4.30 -9.67 12.51
CA GLY A 328 -3.58 -8.93 13.53
C GLY A 328 -2.59 -7.95 12.95
N ILE A 329 -2.10 -7.09 13.83
CA ILE A 329 -1.10 -6.08 13.53
C ILE A 329 0.21 -6.56 14.13
N VAL A 330 1.30 -6.51 13.36
CA VAL A 330 2.63 -6.80 13.90
C VAL A 330 2.96 -5.76 14.96
N ALA A 331 2.89 -6.14 16.23
CA ALA A 331 3.09 -5.25 17.37
C ALA A 331 4.58 -5.20 17.75
N ARG A 332 5.28 -6.32 17.61
CA ARG A 332 6.72 -6.40 17.89
C ARG A 332 7.40 -7.43 17.01
N ILE A 333 8.61 -7.09 16.56
CA ILE A 333 9.54 -8.02 15.93
C ILE A 333 10.62 -8.30 16.97
N LEU A 334 10.82 -9.57 17.33
CA LEU A 334 11.79 -10.01 18.32
C LEU A 334 12.99 -10.69 17.66
N PRO A 335 14.19 -10.55 18.24
CA PRO A 335 15.32 -11.38 17.83
C PRO A 335 14.97 -12.86 17.91
N GLU A 336 15.43 -13.66 16.94
CA GLU A 336 15.23 -15.11 16.92
C GLU A 336 15.67 -15.78 18.24
N ALA A 337 16.75 -15.28 18.86
CA ALA A 337 17.24 -15.77 20.14
C ALA A 337 16.28 -15.54 21.32
N ASP A 338 15.42 -14.52 21.25
CA ASP A 338 14.43 -14.21 22.30
C ASP A 338 13.10 -14.94 22.07
N MET A 339 12.92 -15.58 20.91
CA MET A 339 11.68 -16.29 20.58
C MET A 339 11.58 -17.59 21.38
N PRO A 340 10.37 -18.00 21.80
CA PRO A 340 10.14 -19.34 22.30
C PRO A 340 10.60 -20.40 21.31
N PHE A 341 11.23 -21.46 21.81
CA PHE A 341 11.74 -22.55 20.98
C PHE A 341 11.30 -23.92 21.50
N MET A 342 11.29 -24.91 20.61
CA MET A 342 10.94 -26.30 20.91
C MET A 342 12.15 -27.08 21.47
N GLU A 343 11.94 -28.29 21.97
CA GLU A 343 13.02 -29.14 22.52
C GLU A 343 14.18 -29.40 21.55
N ASP A 344 13.91 -29.38 20.25
CA ASP A 344 14.90 -29.56 19.18
C ASP A 344 15.74 -28.29 18.89
N GLY A 345 15.45 -27.19 19.58
CA GLY A 345 16.09 -25.89 19.39
C GLY A 345 15.43 -25.00 18.32
N THR A 346 14.38 -25.48 17.63
CA THR A 346 13.71 -24.71 16.59
C THR A 346 12.86 -23.58 17.19
N PRO A 347 13.14 -22.30 16.88
CA PRO A 347 12.35 -21.17 17.36
C PRO A 347 11.04 -21.04 16.58
N VAL A 348 10.01 -20.50 17.23
CA VAL A 348 8.73 -20.20 16.58
C VAL A 348 8.81 -18.91 15.75
N ASP A 349 8.03 -18.84 14.67
CA ASP A 349 8.05 -17.71 13.75
C ASP A 349 7.12 -16.59 14.18
N ILE A 350 5.97 -16.97 14.76
CA ILE A 350 4.88 -16.05 15.12
C ILE A 350 4.19 -16.52 16.39
N ILE A 351 3.87 -15.57 17.28
CA ILE A 351 3.11 -15.83 18.51
C ILE A 351 1.76 -15.15 18.40
N LEU A 352 0.69 -15.94 18.48
CA LEU A 352 -0.69 -15.48 18.42
C LEU A 352 -1.37 -15.59 19.79
N ASN A 353 -2.32 -14.69 20.04
CA ASN A 353 -3.10 -14.70 21.26
C ASN A 353 -4.15 -15.82 21.25
N PRO A 354 -4.12 -16.77 22.21
CA PRO A 354 -5.12 -17.84 22.28
C PRO A 354 -6.54 -17.32 22.56
N LEU A 355 -6.69 -16.16 23.23
CA LEU A 355 -8.01 -15.61 23.60
C LEU A 355 -8.86 -15.18 22.38
N GLY A 356 -8.20 -14.93 21.24
CA GLY A 356 -8.87 -14.58 19.99
C GLY A 356 -9.67 -15.73 19.39
N VAL A 357 -9.35 -16.99 19.70
CA VAL A 357 -9.99 -18.15 19.06
C VAL A 357 -11.40 -18.42 19.62
N PRO A 358 -11.60 -18.55 20.96
CA PRO A 358 -12.92 -18.87 21.51
C PRO A 358 -13.96 -17.77 21.26
N SER A 359 -13.56 -16.50 21.41
CA SER A 359 -14.45 -15.35 21.22
C SER A 359 -14.96 -15.20 19.78
N ARG A 360 -14.18 -15.68 18.81
CA ARG A 360 -14.47 -15.59 17.37
C ARG A 360 -15.09 -16.85 16.80
N MET A 361 -14.96 -17.98 17.50
CA MET A 361 -15.39 -19.31 17.06
C MET A 361 -14.85 -19.68 15.67
N ASN A 362 -13.56 -19.40 15.41
CA ASN A 362 -12.86 -19.80 14.19
C ASN A 362 -11.86 -20.92 14.50
N LEU A 363 -12.40 -22.05 14.99
CA LEU A 363 -11.62 -23.19 15.46
C LEU A 363 -10.83 -23.88 14.35
N GLY A 364 -11.24 -23.74 13.09
CA GLY A 364 -10.56 -24.34 11.94
C GLY A 364 -9.05 -24.02 11.90
N GLN A 365 -8.64 -22.86 12.42
CA GLN A 365 -7.22 -22.48 12.46
C GLN A 365 -6.39 -23.43 13.35
N LEU A 366 -6.97 -23.98 14.43
CA LEU A 366 -6.29 -24.95 15.30
C LEU A 366 -6.18 -26.31 14.60
N PHE A 367 -7.21 -26.72 13.84
CA PHE A 367 -7.16 -27.92 13.01
C PHE A 367 -6.09 -27.79 11.92
N GLU A 368 -6.01 -26.64 11.26
CA GLU A 368 -4.94 -26.32 10.30
C GLU A 368 -3.56 -26.40 10.99
N THR A 369 -3.40 -25.79 12.16
CA THR A 369 -2.14 -25.78 12.92
C THR A 369 -1.65 -27.20 13.24
N HIS A 370 -2.53 -28.05 13.75
CA HIS A 370 -2.17 -29.44 14.12
C HIS A 370 -1.85 -30.29 12.90
N LEU A 371 -2.72 -30.27 11.88
CA LEU A 371 -2.52 -31.05 10.66
C LEU A 371 -1.29 -30.56 9.89
N GLY A 372 -1.08 -29.24 9.83
CA GLY A 372 0.07 -28.61 9.21
C GLY A 372 1.37 -28.97 9.90
N MET A 373 1.37 -29.08 11.24
CA MET A 373 2.56 -29.55 11.97
C MET A 373 2.91 -31.01 11.62
N ALA A 374 1.92 -31.91 11.63
CA ALA A 374 2.14 -33.31 11.27
C ALA A 374 2.64 -33.45 9.81
N ALA A 375 2.00 -32.75 8.88
CA ALA A 375 2.33 -32.75 7.47
C ALA A 375 3.72 -32.17 7.19
N ARG A 376 4.10 -31.08 7.89
CA ARG A 376 5.44 -30.49 7.82
C ARG A 376 6.53 -31.44 8.30
N THR A 377 6.33 -32.11 9.44
CA THR A 377 7.29 -33.07 9.99
C THR A 377 7.46 -34.30 9.10
N LEU A 378 6.38 -34.78 8.49
CA LEU A 378 6.37 -35.97 7.65
C LEU A 378 6.69 -35.68 6.17
N GLY A 379 6.75 -34.41 5.77
CA GLY A 379 7.15 -33.98 4.43
C GLY A 379 6.11 -34.17 3.34
N TYR A 380 4.82 -33.97 3.64
CA TYR A 380 3.74 -34.03 2.64
C TYR A 380 2.80 -32.81 2.71
N LYS A 381 2.07 -32.54 1.63
CA LYS A 381 0.96 -31.55 1.59
C LYS A 381 -0.39 -32.27 1.68
N VAL A 382 -1.40 -31.60 2.21
CA VAL A 382 -2.74 -32.16 2.45
C VAL A 382 -3.81 -31.28 1.83
N ALA A 383 -4.78 -31.92 1.17
CA ALA A 383 -6.03 -31.27 0.78
C ALA A 383 -7.15 -31.67 1.75
N THR A 384 -7.83 -30.69 2.34
CA THR A 384 -9.02 -30.87 3.16
C THR A 384 -10.23 -30.15 2.56
N PRO A 385 -11.00 -30.79 1.67
CA PRO A 385 -12.10 -30.14 0.98
C PRO A 385 -13.18 -29.59 1.93
N PRO A 386 -13.75 -28.40 1.65
CA PRO A 386 -14.87 -27.82 2.39
C PRO A 386 -16.02 -28.82 2.59
N PHE A 387 -16.52 -28.94 3.83
CA PHE A 387 -17.63 -29.84 4.19
C PHE A 387 -17.37 -31.35 3.94
N ASN A 388 -16.14 -31.72 3.58
CA ASN A 388 -15.66 -33.09 3.48
C ASN A 388 -14.19 -33.17 3.90
N GLY A 389 -13.87 -32.47 5.00
CA GLY A 389 -12.51 -32.34 5.48
C GLY A 389 -11.98 -33.56 6.22
N VAL A 390 -10.71 -33.49 6.59
CA VAL A 390 -10.02 -34.52 7.38
C VAL A 390 -10.68 -34.66 8.75
N SER A 391 -10.96 -35.89 9.19
CA SER A 391 -11.56 -36.14 10.50
C SER A 391 -10.56 -35.90 11.64
N ASN A 392 -11.06 -35.59 12.83
CA ASN A 392 -10.22 -35.39 14.01
C ASN A 392 -9.36 -36.62 14.33
N ASP A 393 -9.94 -37.82 14.21
CA ASP A 393 -9.23 -39.08 14.46
C ASP A 393 -8.04 -39.26 13.50
N THR A 394 -8.20 -38.84 12.26
CA THR A 394 -7.11 -38.87 11.27
C THR A 394 -6.01 -37.87 11.65
N ILE A 395 -6.36 -36.67 12.11
CA ILE A 395 -5.36 -35.68 12.55
C ILE A 395 -4.54 -36.22 13.73
N VAL A 396 -5.22 -36.82 14.72
CA VAL A 396 -4.55 -37.47 15.86
C VAL A 396 -3.63 -38.61 15.41
N GLU A 397 -4.07 -39.42 14.44
CA GLU A 397 -3.23 -40.49 13.87
C GLU A 397 -1.99 -39.93 13.16
N GLN A 398 -2.13 -38.84 12.41
CA GLN A 398 -0.99 -38.19 11.74
C GLN A 398 -0.02 -37.55 12.74
N LEU A 399 -0.53 -36.94 13.82
CA LEU A 399 0.32 -36.42 14.91
C LEU A 399 1.14 -37.55 15.55
N LYS A 400 0.52 -38.71 15.83
CA LYS A 400 1.23 -39.90 16.33
C LYS A 400 2.32 -40.37 15.37
N LYS A 401 2.00 -40.44 14.08
CA LYS A 401 2.97 -40.83 13.03
C LYS A 401 4.15 -39.87 12.96
N ALA A 402 3.90 -38.57 13.19
CA ALA A 402 4.93 -37.54 13.25
C ALA A 402 5.74 -37.54 14.57
N GLY A 403 5.38 -38.38 15.55
CA GLY A 403 6.02 -38.39 16.88
C GLY A 403 5.61 -37.21 17.77
N LEU A 404 4.49 -36.55 17.47
CA LEU A 404 3.97 -35.40 18.20
C LEU A 404 2.85 -35.83 19.17
N PRO A 405 2.61 -35.06 20.26
CA PRO A 405 1.51 -35.32 21.17
C PRO A 405 0.13 -35.28 20.49
N GLU A 406 -0.78 -36.14 20.95
CA GLU A 406 -2.14 -36.29 20.39
C GLU A 406 -2.98 -35.01 20.49
N ASP A 407 -2.70 -34.17 21.49
CA ASP A 407 -3.39 -32.91 21.74
C ASP A 407 -2.78 -31.72 20.97
N GLY A 408 -1.72 -31.95 20.19
CA GLY A 408 -1.04 -30.94 19.38
C GLY A 408 -0.27 -29.90 20.20
N LYS A 409 -0.01 -30.17 21.48
CA LYS A 409 0.76 -29.27 22.35
C LYS A 409 2.18 -29.77 22.52
N VAL A 410 3.13 -28.84 22.51
CA VAL A 410 4.56 -29.11 22.67
C VAL A 410 5.10 -28.29 23.83
N GLN A 411 6.11 -28.81 24.52
CA GLN A 411 6.85 -28.06 25.52
C GLN A 411 7.70 -26.98 24.82
N LEU A 412 7.47 -25.73 25.19
CA LEU A 412 8.28 -24.59 24.75
C LEU A 412 9.22 -24.13 25.86
N PHE A 413 10.33 -23.53 25.46
CA PHE A 413 11.33 -22.91 26.34
C PHE A 413 11.44 -21.43 26.01
N ASP A 414 11.64 -20.59 27.03
CA ASP A 414 11.83 -19.16 26.86
C ASP A 414 13.22 -18.89 26.28
N GLY A 415 13.30 -18.25 25.11
CA GLY A 415 14.57 -17.88 24.48
C GLY A 415 15.46 -16.99 25.37
N ARG A 416 14.87 -16.21 26.28
CA ARG A 416 15.60 -15.27 27.14
C ARG A 416 16.26 -15.91 28.34
N THR A 417 15.61 -16.93 28.92
CA THR A 417 16.07 -17.57 30.17
C THR A 417 16.55 -19.00 29.96
N GLY A 418 16.11 -19.66 28.88
CA GLY A 418 16.30 -21.09 28.62
C GLY A 418 15.39 -21.99 29.46
N GLU A 419 14.52 -21.44 30.30
CA GLU A 419 13.62 -22.22 31.16
C GLU A 419 12.38 -22.69 30.39
N ALA A 420 11.87 -23.87 30.75
CA ALA A 420 10.63 -24.40 30.20
C ALA A 420 9.42 -23.59 30.68
N PHE A 421 8.49 -23.27 29.78
CA PHE A 421 7.20 -22.71 30.18
C PHE A 421 6.41 -23.71 31.03
N LYS A 422 5.63 -23.19 31.99
CA LYS A 422 4.87 -24.03 32.93
C LYS A 422 3.85 -24.95 32.27
N GLU A 423 3.24 -24.49 31.18
CA GLU A 423 2.20 -25.22 30.44
C GLU A 423 2.69 -25.54 29.02
N THR A 424 2.36 -26.72 28.52
CA THR A 424 2.57 -27.07 27.11
C THR A 424 1.70 -26.20 26.21
N THR A 425 2.24 -25.78 25.07
CA THR A 425 1.61 -24.79 24.18
C THR A 425 1.24 -25.43 22.85
N THR A 426 0.10 -25.05 22.27
CA THR A 426 -0.24 -25.45 20.89
C THR A 426 0.70 -24.76 19.92
N VAL A 427 1.48 -25.57 19.20
CA VAL A 427 2.46 -25.13 18.20
C VAL A 427 2.22 -25.89 16.91
N GLY A 428 2.28 -25.20 15.78
CA GLY A 428 2.19 -25.88 14.48
C GLY A 428 2.31 -24.98 13.28
N SER A 429 2.18 -25.57 12.09
CA SER A 429 2.31 -24.85 10.83
C SER A 429 0.96 -24.29 10.40
N MET A 430 0.87 -22.97 10.19
CA MET A 430 -0.33 -22.31 9.69
C MET A 430 0.03 -21.41 8.50
N TYR A 431 -0.85 -21.36 7.50
CA TYR A 431 -0.68 -20.48 6.35
C TYR A 431 -1.07 -19.04 6.68
N MET A 432 -0.08 -18.15 6.66
CA MET A 432 -0.22 -16.73 6.99
C MET A 432 -0.05 -15.86 5.75
N ILE A 433 -0.90 -14.86 5.61
CA ILE A 433 -0.99 -13.95 4.46
C ILE A 433 -0.60 -12.55 4.91
N LYS A 434 0.28 -11.90 4.13
CA LYS A 434 0.57 -10.47 4.29
C LYS A 434 -0.45 -9.65 3.52
N LEU A 435 -1.09 -8.70 4.20
CA LEU A 435 -2.11 -7.85 3.58
C LEU A 435 -1.49 -6.57 3.03
N HIS A 436 -2.15 -5.98 2.03
CA HIS A 436 -1.74 -4.72 1.40
C HIS A 436 -1.80 -3.48 2.31
N HIS A 437 -2.27 -3.65 3.54
CA HIS A 437 -2.38 -2.63 4.58
C HIS A 437 -1.04 -2.38 5.28
N MET A 438 -0.09 -1.77 4.55
CA MET A 438 1.22 -1.42 5.08
C MET A 438 1.16 -0.18 5.96
N VAL A 439 2.00 -0.13 7.00
CA VAL A 439 2.06 1.02 7.92
C VAL A 439 2.63 2.27 7.24
N ALA A 440 3.62 2.10 6.36
CA ALA A 440 4.29 3.20 5.67
C ALA A 440 3.33 4.03 4.80
N ASP A 441 2.31 3.38 4.24
CA ASP A 441 1.28 4.05 3.45
C ASP A 441 0.27 4.81 4.34
N LYS A 442 0.21 4.52 5.65
CA LYS A 442 -0.81 5.08 6.57
C LYS A 442 -0.31 6.17 7.48
N ILE A 443 0.98 6.19 7.80
CA ILE A 443 1.55 7.27 8.61
C ILE A 443 1.48 8.56 7.79
N HIS A 444 0.82 9.57 8.38
CA HIS A 444 0.71 10.92 7.86
C HIS A 444 0.79 11.89 9.03
N ALA A 445 1.62 12.92 8.87
CA ALA A 445 1.77 13.98 9.86
C ALA A 445 1.87 15.31 9.12
N ARG A 446 1.19 16.32 9.66
CA ARG A 446 1.16 17.67 9.11
C ARG A 446 1.48 18.66 10.22
N SER A 447 2.40 19.57 9.92
CA SER A 447 2.59 20.79 10.71
C SER A 447 1.84 21.92 10.03
N ILE A 448 2.33 22.36 8.87
CA ILE A 448 1.66 23.29 7.95
C ILE A 448 1.46 22.61 6.60
N GLY A 449 0.60 23.16 5.76
CA GLY A 449 0.34 22.63 4.42
C GLY A 449 -0.66 23.49 3.67
N PRO A 450 -1.15 23.03 2.51
CA PRO A 450 -2.08 23.79 1.71
C PRO A 450 -3.46 23.93 2.39
N TYR A 451 -4.20 24.95 1.96
CA TYR A 451 -5.51 25.33 2.46
C TYR A 451 -6.50 25.48 1.30
N THR A 452 -7.79 25.32 1.59
CA THR A 452 -8.87 25.57 0.62
C THR A 452 -8.96 27.06 0.30
N MET A 453 -9.28 27.39 -0.97
CA MET A 453 -9.41 28.79 -1.39
C MET A 453 -10.57 29.51 -0.71
N VAL A 454 -11.70 28.82 -0.52
CA VAL A 454 -12.94 29.41 -0.01
C VAL A 454 -12.95 29.45 1.51
N THR A 455 -12.89 28.28 2.16
CA THR A 455 -13.04 28.19 3.62
C THR A 455 -11.74 28.41 4.38
N GLN A 456 -10.60 28.53 3.69
CA GLN A 456 -9.28 28.67 4.31
C GLN A 456 -8.91 27.55 5.30
N GLN A 457 -9.61 26.41 5.23
CA GLN A 457 -9.36 25.23 6.06
C GLN A 457 -8.22 24.39 5.45
N PRO A 458 -7.44 23.66 6.26
CA PRO A 458 -6.50 22.68 5.76
C PRO A 458 -7.16 21.73 4.75
N LEU A 459 -6.49 21.47 3.62
CA LEU A 459 -6.98 20.47 2.67
C LEU A 459 -7.08 19.09 3.32
N GLY A 460 -7.94 18.23 2.79
CA GLY A 460 -8.10 16.86 3.25
C GLY A 460 -7.17 15.89 2.53
N GLY A 461 -6.81 14.80 3.20
CA GLY A 461 -6.16 13.66 2.55
C GLY A 461 -4.62 13.73 2.47
N LYS A 462 -4.00 12.55 2.47
CA LYS A 462 -2.54 12.40 2.53
C LYS A 462 -1.83 12.93 1.27
N ALA A 463 -2.42 12.70 0.09
CA ALA A 463 -1.83 13.10 -1.18
C ALA A 463 -1.61 14.62 -1.29
N GLN A 464 -2.45 15.40 -0.60
CA GLN A 464 -2.40 16.87 -0.58
C GLN A 464 -1.68 17.42 0.66
N ASN A 465 -0.95 16.59 1.41
CA ASN A 465 -0.41 16.96 2.73
C ASN A 465 -1.48 17.58 3.66
N GLY A 466 -2.68 17.01 3.60
CA GLY A 466 -3.87 17.53 4.25
C GLY A 466 -3.92 17.34 5.77
N GLY A 467 -4.81 18.08 6.43
CA GLY A 467 -5.08 17.97 7.86
C GLY A 467 -5.94 16.76 8.21
N GLN A 468 -5.89 16.36 9.48
CA GLN A 468 -6.82 15.39 10.03
C GLN A 468 -8.16 16.09 10.29
N ARG A 469 -9.27 15.48 9.87
CA ARG A 469 -10.61 15.98 10.17
C ARG A 469 -10.85 15.92 11.68
N PHE A 470 -11.22 17.05 12.25
CA PHE A 470 -11.76 17.18 13.60
C PHE A 470 -13.27 17.39 13.48
N GLY A 471 -14.04 16.36 13.80
CA GLY A 471 -15.48 16.32 13.61
C GLY A 471 -16.27 16.70 14.86
N GLU A 472 -17.58 16.67 14.72
CA GLU A 472 -18.52 17.00 15.79
C GLU A 472 -18.36 16.10 17.03
N MET A 473 -18.09 14.80 16.82
CA MET A 473 -17.85 13.87 17.93
C MET A 473 -16.60 14.22 18.73
N GLU A 474 -15.53 14.67 18.06
CA GLU A 474 -14.32 15.12 18.73
C GLU A 474 -14.51 16.48 19.44
N VAL A 475 -15.34 17.37 18.87
CA VAL A 475 -15.76 18.62 19.53
C VAL A 475 -16.48 18.30 20.84
N TRP A 476 -17.49 17.43 20.82
CA TRP A 476 -18.23 17.02 22.02
C TRP A 476 -17.32 16.40 23.08
N ALA A 477 -16.29 15.65 22.64
CA ALA A 477 -15.31 15.12 23.57
C ALA A 477 -14.61 16.28 24.31
N LEU A 478 -14.06 17.28 23.61
CA LEU A 478 -13.39 18.40 24.27
C LEU A 478 -14.34 19.25 25.13
N GLU A 479 -15.58 19.44 24.70
CA GLU A 479 -16.61 20.13 25.48
C GLU A 479 -16.91 19.40 26.79
N ALA A 480 -17.08 18.07 26.74
CA ALA A 480 -17.34 17.25 27.92
C ALA A 480 -16.18 17.29 28.94
N TYR A 481 -14.94 17.42 28.47
CA TYR A 481 -13.77 17.62 29.33
C TYR A 481 -13.64 19.07 29.85
N GLY A 482 -14.43 20.01 29.36
CA GLY A 482 -14.29 21.44 29.67
C GLY A 482 -13.00 22.05 29.09
N ALA A 483 -12.43 21.44 28.05
CA ALA A 483 -11.16 21.85 27.44
C ALA A 483 -11.35 23.05 26.48
N ALA A 484 -11.88 24.16 27.01
CA ALA A 484 -12.31 25.32 26.22
C ALA A 484 -11.18 25.93 25.36
N SER A 485 -9.98 26.12 25.93
CA SER A 485 -8.83 26.67 25.18
C SER A 485 -8.35 25.74 24.07
N THR A 486 -8.33 24.43 24.32
CA THR A 486 -7.94 23.43 23.31
C THR A 486 -8.95 23.38 22.17
N LEU A 487 -10.25 23.43 22.50
CA LEU A 487 -11.31 23.45 21.51
C LEU A 487 -11.24 24.73 20.67
N GLN A 488 -11.07 25.88 21.33
CA GLN A 488 -10.91 27.16 20.65
C GLN A 488 -9.72 27.13 19.70
N GLU A 489 -8.58 26.58 20.11
CA GLU A 489 -7.40 26.42 19.27
C GLU A 489 -7.67 25.55 18.03
N MET A 490 -8.37 24.42 18.19
CA MET A 490 -8.72 23.52 17.08
C MET A 490 -9.66 24.17 16.07
N LEU A 491 -10.59 25.01 16.52
CA LEU A 491 -11.58 25.69 15.69
C LEU A 491 -11.07 27.00 15.06
N THR A 492 -9.89 27.49 15.46
CA THR A 492 -9.37 28.80 15.02
C THR A 492 -7.95 28.66 14.45
N ILE A 493 -6.92 28.87 15.26
CA ILE A 493 -5.51 28.99 14.82
C ILE A 493 -4.93 27.72 14.18
N LYS A 494 -5.50 26.54 14.45
CA LYS A 494 -5.12 25.28 13.77
C LYS A 494 -5.90 25.00 12.49
N SER A 495 -6.93 25.78 12.20
CA SER A 495 -7.86 25.62 11.08
C SER A 495 -7.80 26.84 10.15
N ASP A 496 -8.75 27.75 10.27
CA ASP A 496 -9.14 28.75 9.27
C ASP A 496 -9.04 30.20 9.77
N ASP A 497 -8.52 30.43 10.98
CA ASP A 497 -8.08 31.77 11.39
C ASP A 497 -6.77 32.10 10.68
N VAL A 498 -6.86 32.78 9.54
CA VAL A 498 -5.73 33.13 8.66
C VAL A 498 -4.69 34.00 9.38
N TYR A 499 -5.14 34.93 10.21
CA TYR A 499 -4.27 35.84 10.93
C TYR A 499 -3.67 35.16 12.16
N GLY A 500 -4.52 34.51 12.96
CA GLY A 500 -4.11 33.81 14.17
C GLY A 500 -3.15 32.66 13.89
N ARG A 501 -3.32 31.91 12.80
CA ARG A 501 -2.38 30.83 12.43
C ARG A 501 -1.00 31.37 12.07
N ALA A 502 -0.91 32.48 11.35
CA ALA A 502 0.38 33.07 10.94
C ALA A 502 1.13 33.60 12.18
N LYS A 503 0.43 34.31 13.06
CA LYS A 503 0.98 34.75 14.35
C LYS A 503 1.35 33.61 15.27
N ALA A 504 0.55 32.55 15.32
CA ALA A 504 0.87 31.37 16.12
C ALA A 504 2.17 30.73 15.64
N TYR A 505 2.35 30.61 14.32
CA TYR A 505 3.60 30.11 13.74
C TYR A 505 4.80 31.00 14.09
N GLU A 506 4.66 32.32 13.95
CA GLU A 506 5.69 33.29 14.32
C GLU A 506 6.05 33.21 15.82
N ALA A 507 5.03 33.14 16.68
CA ALA A 507 5.19 33.03 18.13
C ALA A 507 5.92 31.73 18.50
N ILE A 508 5.62 30.60 17.85
CA ILE A 508 6.33 29.33 18.07
C ILE A 508 7.81 29.46 17.69
N ILE A 509 8.14 30.10 16.55
CA ILE A 509 9.53 30.31 16.13
C ILE A 509 10.28 31.23 17.11
N LYS A 510 9.64 32.32 17.53
CA LYS A 510 10.22 33.31 18.45
C LYS A 510 10.20 32.87 19.92
N ASN A 511 9.55 31.73 20.22
CA ASN A 511 9.30 31.26 21.57
C ASN A 511 8.55 32.31 22.44
N GLU A 512 7.57 32.97 21.82
CA GLU A 512 6.66 33.94 22.43
C GLU A 512 5.30 33.28 22.73
N PRO A 513 4.53 33.79 23.71
CA PRO A 513 3.19 33.26 23.98
C PRO A 513 2.26 33.52 22.79
N ILE A 514 1.51 32.49 22.38
CA ILE A 514 0.51 32.61 21.32
C ILE A 514 -0.59 33.58 21.79
N THR A 515 -0.79 34.65 21.04
CA THR A 515 -1.86 35.63 21.29
C THR A 515 -3.21 35.09 20.81
N GLY A 516 -4.29 35.47 21.50
CA GLY A 516 -5.64 34.91 21.30
C GLY A 516 -6.16 34.96 19.86
N PRO A 517 -7.09 34.04 19.51
CA PRO A 517 -7.58 33.88 18.15
C PRO A 517 -8.50 35.01 17.72
N LYS A 518 -8.63 35.17 16.40
CA LYS A 518 -9.61 36.01 15.74
C LYS A 518 -10.80 35.19 15.25
N ILE A 519 -11.72 35.88 14.57
CA ILE A 519 -12.90 35.28 13.94
C ILE A 519 -12.44 34.29 12.84
N PRO A 520 -12.92 33.03 12.85
CA PRO A 520 -12.63 32.07 11.79
C PRO A 520 -13.18 32.49 10.43
N GLU A 521 -12.46 32.17 9.35
CA GLU A 521 -12.92 32.52 8.00
C GLU A 521 -14.22 31.81 7.62
N SER A 522 -14.47 30.60 8.12
CA SER A 522 -15.74 29.90 7.92
C SER A 522 -16.96 30.69 8.42
N PHE A 523 -16.81 31.49 9.49
CA PHE A 523 -17.87 32.38 9.96
C PHE A 523 -18.11 33.53 8.97
N ASN A 524 -17.02 34.10 8.44
CA ASN A 524 -17.09 35.16 7.43
C ASN A 524 -17.80 34.68 6.16
N VAL A 525 -17.46 33.49 5.70
CA VAL A 525 -18.12 32.81 4.58
C VAL A 525 -19.61 32.62 4.87
N LEU A 526 -19.97 32.11 6.06
CA LEU A 526 -21.37 31.93 6.46
C LEU A 526 -22.16 33.25 6.41
N VAL A 527 -21.60 34.33 6.95
CA VAL A 527 -22.24 35.66 6.90
C VAL A 527 -22.48 36.10 5.46
N LYS A 528 -21.48 35.93 4.58
CA LYS A 528 -21.60 36.30 3.16
C LYS A 528 -22.62 35.44 2.40
N GLU A 529 -22.71 34.15 2.70
CA GLU A 529 -23.74 33.26 2.14
C GLU A 529 -25.16 33.68 2.56
N LEU A 530 -25.35 34.01 3.85
CA LEU A 530 -26.64 34.51 4.35
C LEU A 530 -27.02 35.87 3.72
N GLN A 531 -26.06 36.78 3.58
CA GLN A 531 -26.24 38.06 2.89
C GLN A 531 -26.57 37.86 1.40
N GLY A 532 -25.97 36.87 0.75
CA GLY A 532 -26.29 36.48 -0.63
C GLY A 532 -27.75 36.04 -0.82
N LEU A 533 -28.38 35.49 0.23
CA LEU A 533 -29.80 35.16 0.26
C LEU A 533 -30.71 36.37 0.57
N GLY A 534 -30.14 37.55 0.78
CA GLY A 534 -30.85 38.76 1.19
C GLY A 534 -31.17 38.83 2.69
N LEU A 535 -30.52 38.00 3.51
CA LEU A 535 -30.65 38.04 4.97
C LEU A 535 -29.61 38.99 5.55
N ARG A 536 -30.05 39.89 6.45
CA ARG A 536 -29.15 40.77 7.19
C ARG A 536 -28.65 40.07 8.45
N VAL A 537 -27.34 40.13 8.70
CA VAL A 537 -26.69 39.58 9.89
C VAL A 537 -25.97 40.73 10.60
N ASP A 538 -26.37 41.02 11.84
CA ASP A 538 -25.76 42.05 12.67
C ASP A 538 -25.11 41.40 13.91
N LEU A 539 -23.94 41.89 14.32
CA LEU A 539 -23.28 41.55 15.57
C LEU A 539 -23.76 42.52 16.65
N VAL A 540 -24.17 42.00 17.80
CA VAL A 540 -24.68 42.80 18.91
C VAL A 540 -23.65 42.80 20.03
N ASP A 541 -23.20 43.98 20.44
CA ASP A 541 -22.43 44.14 21.66
C ASP A 541 -23.37 44.39 22.85
N GLU A 542 -23.43 43.44 23.79
CA GLU A 542 -24.27 43.55 24.99
C GLU A 542 -23.82 44.68 25.95
N SER A 543 -22.59 45.17 25.81
CA SER A 543 -22.02 46.18 26.73
C SER A 543 -22.30 47.63 26.31
N GLU A 544 -22.48 47.89 25.02
CA GLU A 544 -22.66 49.25 24.46
C GLU A 544 -24.03 49.49 23.80
N ASP A 545 -24.94 48.50 23.80
CA ASP A 545 -26.23 48.55 23.07
C ASP A 545 -26.03 48.93 21.58
N ALA A 546 -24.85 48.61 21.05
CA ALA A 546 -24.41 48.94 19.71
C ALA A 546 -24.65 47.76 18.77
N ILE A 547 -25.41 48.00 17.72
CA ILE A 547 -25.61 47.05 16.62
C ILE A 547 -24.56 47.36 15.56
N VAL A 548 -23.61 46.44 15.39
CA VAL A 548 -22.56 46.56 14.37
C VAL A 548 -22.92 45.64 13.22
N ASP A 549 -23.06 46.21 12.02
CA ASP A 549 -23.24 45.40 10.82
C ASP A 549 -22.03 44.47 10.67
N ALA A 550 -22.26 43.17 10.56
CA ALA A 550 -21.18 42.19 10.43
C ALA A 550 -20.25 42.54 9.25
N GLU A 551 -20.77 43.18 8.19
CA GLU A 551 -19.97 43.63 7.06
C GLU A 551 -18.89 44.65 7.43
N GLN A 552 -19.14 45.54 8.41
CA GLN A 552 -18.16 46.54 8.82
C GLN A 552 -16.98 45.92 9.57
N VAL A 553 -17.21 44.87 10.34
CA VAL A 553 -16.17 44.11 11.05
C VAL A 553 -15.35 43.28 10.07
N LEU A 554 -16.01 42.63 9.11
CA LEU A 554 -15.38 41.84 8.06
C LEU A 554 -14.40 42.68 7.22
N VAL A 555 -14.77 43.90 6.84
CA VAL A 555 -13.91 44.79 6.05
C VAL A 555 -12.66 45.23 6.83
N GLY A 556 -12.78 45.41 8.15
CA GLY A 556 -11.66 45.74 9.03
C GLY A 556 -10.63 44.62 9.15
N ASP A 557 -11.09 43.37 9.33
CA ASP A 557 -10.20 42.21 9.42
C ASP A 557 -9.50 41.90 8.09
N VAL A 558 -10.15 42.13 6.94
CA VAL A 558 -9.52 41.98 5.60
C VAL A 558 -8.33 42.91 5.40
N ALA A 559 -8.41 44.16 5.91
CA ALA A 559 -7.30 45.11 5.83
C ALA A 559 -6.07 44.65 6.64
N GLU A 560 -6.28 43.95 7.75
CA GLU A 560 -5.20 43.40 8.58
C GLU A 560 -4.64 42.08 8.02
N ILE A 561 -5.49 41.23 7.41
CA ILE A 561 -5.04 40.00 6.71
C ILE A 561 -4.13 40.36 5.52
N ALA A 562 -4.47 41.43 4.77
CA ALA A 562 -3.63 41.92 3.68
C ALA A 562 -2.25 42.45 4.14
N ALA A 563 -2.09 42.76 5.43
CA ALA A 563 -0.83 43.24 6.00
C ALA A 563 0.09 42.10 6.49
N VAL A 564 -0.38 40.85 6.52
CA VAL A 564 0.44 39.69 6.90
C VAL A 564 1.15 39.16 5.66
N PRO A 565 2.50 39.07 5.63
CA PRO A 565 3.20 38.47 4.51
C PRO A 565 2.79 37.00 4.38
N ALA A 566 2.47 36.56 3.17
CA ALA A 566 2.25 35.16 2.88
C ALA A 566 3.50 34.38 3.28
N VAL A 567 3.37 33.45 4.22
CA VAL A 567 4.45 32.52 4.53
C VAL A 567 4.51 31.54 3.36
N ASP A 568 5.45 31.77 2.45
CA ASP A 568 5.84 30.82 1.41
C ASP A 568 6.44 29.57 2.08
N GLY A 569 5.56 28.71 2.61
CA GLY A 569 5.85 27.29 2.59
C GLY A 569 5.88 26.88 1.13
N ASP A 570 6.89 26.13 0.73
CA ASP A 570 7.16 25.62 -0.61
C ASP A 570 6.02 24.69 -1.11
N ALA A 571 4.83 25.27 -1.24
CA ALA A 571 3.63 24.65 -1.71
C ALA A 571 3.68 24.72 -3.23
N THR A 572 3.91 23.56 -3.82
CA THR A 572 3.51 23.27 -5.18
C THR A 572 2.03 23.62 -5.33
N GLU A 573 1.72 24.83 -5.81
CA GLU A 573 0.41 25.16 -6.37
C GLU A 573 0.26 24.40 -7.70
N GLY A 574 0.13 23.08 -7.59
CA GLY A 574 -0.53 22.27 -8.58
C GLY A 574 -1.96 22.13 -8.11
N ALA A 575 -2.89 22.87 -8.73
CA ALA A 575 -4.29 22.52 -8.68
C ALA A 575 -4.43 21.13 -9.32
N VAL A 576 -4.34 20.06 -8.52
CA VAL A 576 -4.80 18.74 -8.93
C VAL A 576 -6.32 18.76 -8.76
N GLY A 577 -7.00 19.20 -9.80
CA GLY A 577 -8.40 18.83 -9.99
C GLY A 577 -8.42 17.37 -10.44
N ASP A 578 -8.61 16.46 -9.50
CA ASP A 578 -9.00 15.09 -9.84
C ASP A 578 -10.51 15.06 -10.05
N GLU A 579 -10.93 15.15 -11.32
CA GLU A 579 -12.18 14.59 -11.82
C GLU A 579 -11.96 13.11 -12.24
N ALA A 580 -11.14 12.36 -11.51
CA ALA A 580 -10.74 11.00 -11.89
C ALA A 580 -11.63 9.88 -11.33
N ASP A 581 -12.78 10.21 -10.73
CA ASP A 581 -13.77 9.20 -10.28
C ASP A 581 -14.90 8.95 -11.30
N GLU A 582 -14.88 9.57 -12.49
CA GLU A 582 -15.87 9.31 -13.56
C GLU A 582 -15.26 9.25 -14.97
N LEU A 583 -14.41 8.26 -15.30
CA LEU A 583 -14.24 7.86 -16.71
C LEU A 583 -14.10 6.35 -16.85
N GLY A 584 -14.96 5.80 -17.73
CA GLY A 584 -15.09 4.39 -18.04
C GLY A 584 -13.92 3.80 -18.81
N GLU A 585 -13.93 2.47 -18.84
CA GLU A 585 -13.03 1.54 -19.50
C GLU A 585 -12.37 2.08 -20.78
N ILE A 586 -11.05 2.18 -20.77
CA ILE A 586 -10.23 2.20 -21.98
C ILE A 586 -9.65 0.80 -22.14
N ASP A 587 -10.12 0.11 -23.17
CA ASP A 587 -9.64 -1.19 -23.62
C ASP A 587 -8.23 -1.03 -24.21
N LEU A 588 -7.21 -1.45 -23.46
CA LEU A 588 -5.84 -1.59 -23.94
C LEU A 588 -5.67 -3.02 -24.44
N GLY A 589 -5.81 -3.20 -25.75
CA GLY A 589 -5.56 -4.46 -26.44
C GLY A 589 -4.12 -4.95 -26.27
N ASP A 590 -4.00 -6.27 -26.24
CA ASP A 590 -2.78 -7.05 -26.02
C ASP A 590 -1.55 -6.62 -26.83
N GLY A 591 -0.39 -6.63 -26.17
CA GLY A 591 0.92 -6.86 -26.80
C GLY A 591 1.77 -5.61 -27.05
N MET A 592 2.42 -5.08 -26.01
CA MET A 592 3.62 -4.24 -26.20
C MET A 592 4.72 -4.68 -25.24
N SER A 593 5.83 -5.16 -25.83
CA SER A 593 7.08 -5.52 -25.17
C SER A 593 7.82 -4.27 -24.68
N ILE A 594 8.61 -4.45 -23.62
CA ILE A 594 9.44 -3.41 -23.00
C ILE A 594 10.70 -3.27 -23.86
N GLU A 595 10.80 -2.22 -24.67
CA GLU A 595 12.06 -1.84 -25.32
C GLU A 595 12.97 -1.15 -24.29
N THR A 596 14.23 -1.55 -24.27
CA THR A 596 15.22 -1.10 -23.27
C THR A 596 16.09 -0.01 -23.86
N ALA A 597 16.62 0.89 -23.02
CA ALA A 597 17.41 2.06 -23.43
C ALA A 597 18.66 1.76 -24.27
N ASP A 598 19.07 0.49 -24.37
CA ASP A 598 20.16 0.05 -25.23
C ASP A 598 19.78 0.07 -26.72
N GLU A 599 18.49 -0.07 -27.06
CA GLU A 599 18.00 0.03 -28.45
C GLU A 599 18.06 1.48 -28.99
N PHE A 600 18.07 2.47 -28.08
CA PHE A 600 18.22 3.89 -28.43
C PHE A 600 19.64 4.26 -28.90
N LYS A 601 20.66 3.45 -28.59
CA LYS A 601 22.04 3.68 -29.06
C LYS A 601 22.29 3.13 -30.47
N ASP A 602 21.66 2.01 -30.80
CA ASP A 602 21.89 1.31 -32.06
C ASP A 602 21.19 1.98 -33.26
N GLU A 603 20.18 2.83 -33.03
CA GLU A 603 19.54 3.61 -34.10
C GLU A 603 20.32 4.88 -34.45
N ILE A 604 20.99 5.52 -33.49
CA ILE A 604 21.80 6.73 -33.74
C ILE A 604 23.07 6.37 -34.53
N GLU A 605 23.69 5.22 -34.27
CA GLU A 605 24.88 4.78 -35.03
C GLU A 605 24.57 4.35 -36.48
N LYS A 606 23.30 4.09 -36.82
CA LYS A 606 22.88 3.75 -38.19
C LYS A 606 22.54 4.96 -39.06
N GLU A 607 22.30 6.14 -38.48
CA GLU A 607 22.07 7.37 -39.25
C GLU A 607 23.37 8.11 -39.61
N GLU A 608 24.53 7.72 -39.07
CA GLU A 608 25.85 8.30 -39.40
C GLU A 608 26.80 7.39 -40.20
N LEU A 609 26.31 6.36 -40.91
CA LEU A 609 27.10 5.54 -41.85
C LEU A 609 26.52 5.44 -43.27
#